data_AF-A0A6G3WNN4-F1
#
_entry.id   AF-A0A6G3WNN4-F1
#
_cell.length_a   1.000
_cell.length_b   1.000
_cell.length_c   1.000
_cell.angle_alpha   90.00
_cell.angle_beta   90.00
_cell.angle_gamma   90.00
#
_symmetry.space_group_name_H-M   'P 1'
#
loop_
_entity.id
_entity.type
_entity.pdbx_description
1 polymer ?
#
loop_
_entity_poly.entity_id
_entity_poly.type
_entity_poly.pdbx_seq_one_letter_code
_entity_poly.pdbx_strand_id
1 'polypeptide(L)'
;MAEFAYSDLLPLGEDTTPYRLVTAEGVSTFEADGRTFLKVDPEALRTLAAEAMHDISHYLRPAHLAQLRRIVDDPEASSNDKFVALDLLK
;
A
#
# COMPACT_ATOMS: atom_id res chain seq x y z
N MET A 1 -22.12 28.68 -26.71
CA MET A 1 -22.14 27.68 -25.61
C MET A 1 -20.74 27.60 -25.05
N ALA A 2 -20.59 27.53 -23.74
CA ALA A 2 -19.27 27.29 -23.14
C ALA A 2 -18.77 25.90 -23.55
N GLU A 3 -17.46 25.77 -23.78
CA GLU A 3 -16.82 24.50 -24.10
C GLU A 3 -16.78 23.60 -22.86
N PHE A 4 -17.01 22.30 -23.03
CA PHE A 4 -16.99 21.35 -21.93
C PHE A 4 -15.55 21.08 -21.50
N ALA A 5 -15.22 21.40 -20.25
CA ALA A 5 -13.94 21.07 -19.62
C ALA A 5 -14.15 19.95 -18.61
N TYR A 6 -13.63 18.76 -18.94
CA TYR A 6 -13.65 17.62 -18.04
C TYR A 6 -12.60 17.79 -16.92
N SER A 7 -12.96 17.39 -15.71
CA SER A 7 -12.05 17.24 -14.58
C SER A 7 -12.47 16.02 -13.79
N ASP A 8 -11.48 15.25 -13.33
CA ASP A 8 -11.71 14.19 -12.37
C ASP A 8 -12.24 14.75 -11.04
N LEU A 9 -13.16 14.02 -10.42
CA LEU A 9 -13.66 14.35 -9.09
C LEU A 9 -12.60 14.12 -8.00
N LEU A 10 -11.75 13.11 -8.21
CA LEU A 10 -10.71 12.68 -7.28
C LEU A 10 -9.41 12.44 -8.07
N PRO A 11 -8.65 13.50 -8.39
CA PRO A 11 -7.38 13.34 -9.10
C PRO A 11 -6.39 12.55 -8.24
N LEU A 12 -5.71 11.60 -8.85
CA LEU A 12 -4.68 10.81 -8.18
C LEU A 12 -3.42 11.66 -7.94
N GLY A 13 -2.83 11.52 -6.76
CA GLY A 13 -1.53 12.10 -6.43
C GLY A 13 -0.37 11.21 -6.85
N GLU A 14 0.85 11.64 -6.55
CA GLU A 14 2.05 10.83 -6.74
C GLU A 14 2.00 9.57 -5.86
N ASP A 15 2.35 8.42 -6.43
CA ASP A 15 2.52 7.18 -5.68
C ASP A 15 3.97 7.02 -5.24
N THR A 16 4.22 7.26 -3.96
CA THR A 16 5.54 7.09 -3.33
C THR A 16 5.68 5.75 -2.62
N THR A 17 4.77 4.79 -2.87
CA THR A 17 4.74 3.51 -2.16
C THR A 17 5.84 2.58 -2.70
N PRO A 18 6.72 2.03 -1.86
CA PRO A 18 7.68 1.02 -2.30
C PRO A 18 6.96 -0.31 -2.54
N TYR A 19 7.25 -0.97 -3.66
CA TYR A 19 6.67 -2.26 -4.04
C TYR A 19 7.71 -3.39 -4.03
N ARG A 20 7.27 -4.58 -3.66
CA ARG A 20 7.97 -5.85 -3.80
C ARG A 20 7.27 -6.68 -4.87
N LEU A 21 8.05 -7.32 -5.74
CA LEU A 21 7.49 -8.33 -6.65
C LEU A 21 7.07 -9.56 -5.84
N VAL A 22 5.78 -9.91 -5.90
CA VAL A 22 5.24 -11.13 -5.27
C VAL A 22 5.44 -12.32 -6.21
N THR A 23 4.99 -12.20 -7.45
CA THR A 23 5.18 -13.21 -8.50
C THR A 23 5.02 -12.57 -9.89
N ALA A 24 5.62 -13.19 -10.91
CA ALA A 24 5.36 -12.89 -12.32
C ALA A 24 4.51 -13.99 -13.00
N GLU A 25 4.19 -15.07 -12.27
CA GLU A 25 3.39 -16.18 -12.78
C GLU A 25 1.91 -15.78 -12.94
N GLY A 26 1.25 -16.39 -13.93
CA GLY A 26 -0.16 -16.09 -14.23
C GLY A 26 -0.38 -14.71 -14.87
N VAL A 27 0.68 -14.03 -15.31
CA VAL A 27 0.60 -12.75 -16.03
C VAL A 27 1.22 -12.89 -17.41
N SER A 28 0.49 -12.46 -18.44
CA SER A 28 0.96 -12.44 -19.82
C SER A 28 0.29 -11.33 -20.61
N THR A 29 0.79 -11.09 -21.82
CA THR A 29 0.20 -10.12 -22.75
C THR A 29 -0.25 -10.80 -24.04
N PHE A 30 -1.28 -10.25 -24.68
CA PHE A 30 -1.69 -10.64 -26.02
C PHE A 30 -2.21 -9.43 -26.80
N GLU A 31 -2.21 -9.54 -28.12
CA GLU A 31 -2.67 -8.47 -29.02
C GLU A 31 -4.11 -8.74 -29.49
N ALA A 32 -4.96 -7.72 -29.44
CA ALA A 32 -6.29 -7.73 -30.05
C ALA A 32 -6.66 -6.32 -30.53
N ASP A 33 -7.24 -6.20 -31.73
CA ASP A 33 -7.64 -4.92 -32.34
C ASP A 33 -6.52 -3.84 -32.32
N GLY A 34 -5.28 -4.26 -32.59
CA GLY A 34 -4.10 -3.38 -32.58
C GLY A 34 -3.70 -2.84 -31.21
N ARG A 35 -4.17 -3.45 -30.12
CA ARG A 35 -3.86 -3.08 -28.74
C ARG A 35 -3.31 -4.27 -27.96
N THR A 36 -2.35 -3.98 -27.07
CA THR A 36 -1.85 -4.93 -26.09
C THR A 36 -2.79 -5.02 -24.89
N PHE A 37 -3.25 -6.23 -24.58
CA PHE A 37 -4.06 -6.56 -23.41
C PHE A 37 -3.23 -7.33 -22.39
N LEU A 38 -3.47 -7.04 -21.11
CA LEU A 38 -2.93 -7.82 -20.00
C LEU A 38 -3.89 -8.97 -19.68
N LYS A 39 -3.41 -10.21 -19.75
CA LYS A 39 -4.12 -11.39 -19.26
C LYS A 39 -3.57 -11.75 -17.88
N VAL A 40 -4.49 -11.84 -16.92
CA VAL A 40 -4.18 -12.21 -15.53
C VAL A 40 -4.99 -13.45 -15.17
N ASP A 41 -4.29 -14.52 -14.80
CA ASP A 41 -4.91 -15.75 -14.34
C ASP A 41 -5.47 -15.56 -12.92
N PRO A 42 -6.62 -16.17 -12.58
CA PRO A 42 -7.23 -16.03 -11.26
C PRO A 42 -6.32 -16.40 -10.09
N GLU A 43 -5.39 -17.34 -10.31
CA GLU A 43 -4.46 -17.78 -9.26
C GLU A 43 -3.47 -16.67 -8.86
N ALA A 44 -3.05 -15.81 -9.79
CA ALA A 44 -2.19 -14.67 -9.47
C ALA A 44 -2.86 -13.71 -8.47
N LEU A 45 -4.18 -13.52 -8.59
CA LEU A 45 -4.96 -12.71 -7.66
C LEU A 45 -5.08 -13.37 -6.28
N ARG A 46 -5.22 -14.70 -6.24
CA ARG A 46 -5.25 -15.47 -4.99
C ARG A 46 -3.92 -15.39 -4.25
N THR A 47 -2.81 -15.58 -4.96
CA THR A 47 -1.47 -15.44 -4.39
C THR A 47 -1.24 -14.04 -3.84
N LEU A 48 -1.59 -13.00 -4.61
CA LEU A 48 -1.48 -11.61 -4.16
C LEU A 48 -2.28 -11.36 -2.88
N ALA A 49 -3.53 -11.82 -2.83
CA ALA A 49 -4.39 -11.63 -1.67
C ALA A 49 -3.87 -12.38 -0.43
N ALA A 50 -3.40 -13.62 -0.60
CA ALA A 50 -2.84 -14.41 0.50
C ALA A 50 -1.59 -13.74 1.09
N GLU A 51 -0.67 -13.29 0.24
CA GLU A 51 0.55 -12.58 0.64
C GLU A 51 0.23 -11.27 1.35
N ALA A 52 -0.70 -10.48 0.80
CA ALA A 52 -1.11 -9.21 1.40
C ALA A 52 -1.74 -9.39 2.78
N MET A 53 -2.59 -10.42 2.95
CA MET A 53 -3.24 -10.70 4.24
C MET A 53 -2.23 -11.21 5.28
N HIS A 54 -1.23 -11.99 4.87
CA HIS A 54 -0.13 -12.35 5.74
C HIS A 54 0.64 -11.10 6.18
N ASP A 55 1.11 -10.29 5.23
CA ASP A 55 1.98 -9.15 5.53
C ASP A 55 1.29 -8.08 6.38
N ILE A 56 0.01 -7.76 6.12
CA ILE A 56 -0.73 -6.77 6.92
C ILE A 56 -0.99 -7.25 8.36
N SER A 57 -0.99 -8.57 8.59
CA SER A 57 -1.20 -9.14 9.93
C SER A 57 0.08 -9.15 10.78
N HIS A 58 1.25 -9.06 10.15
CA HIS A 58 2.55 -9.22 10.81
C HIS A 58 3.44 -7.98 10.74
N TYR A 59 3.22 -7.09 9.77
CA TYR A 59 4.07 -5.92 9.53
C TYR A 59 3.25 -4.63 9.51
N LEU A 60 3.91 -3.55 9.90
CA LEU A 60 3.37 -2.19 9.86
C LEU A 60 4.21 -1.31 8.93
N ARG A 61 3.59 -0.27 8.38
CA ARG A 61 4.32 0.70 7.53
C ARG A 61 5.39 1.44 8.35
N PRO A 62 6.58 1.72 7.78
CA PRO A 62 7.63 2.46 8.48
C PRO A 62 7.19 3.82 9.03
N ALA A 63 6.33 4.53 8.28
CA ALA A 63 5.79 5.81 8.71
C ALA A 63 4.98 5.72 10.01
N HIS A 64 4.25 4.62 10.22
CA HIS A 64 3.48 4.40 11.45
C HIS A 64 4.41 4.02 12.62
N LEU A 65 5.37 3.13 12.40
CA LEU A 65 6.37 2.77 13.42
C LEU A 65 7.19 4.00 13.87
N ALA A 66 7.51 4.89 12.93
CA ALA A 66 8.18 6.15 13.25
C ALA A 66 7.32 7.08 14.13
N GLN A 67 5.98 7.05 14.01
CA GLN A 67 5.09 7.79 14.90
C GLN A 67 5.18 7.26 16.34
N LEU A 68 5.11 5.94 16.52
CA LEU A 68 5.27 5.32 17.85
C LEU A 68 6.63 5.65 18.47
N ARG A 69 7.70 5.59 17.66
CA ARG A 69 9.05 5.95 18.14
C ARG A 69 9.14 7.40 18.61
N ARG A 70 8.51 8.34 17.89
CA ARG A 70 8.48 9.76 18.30
C ARG A 70 7.83 9.96 19.66
N ILE A 71 6.77 9.22 19.98
CA ILE A 71 6.11 9.28 21.31
C ILE A 71 7.10 8.89 22.42
N VAL A 72 7.90 7.84 22.18
CA VAL A 72 8.89 7.38 23.16
C VAL A 72 9.96 8.44 23.43
N ASP A 73 10.39 9.14 22.38
CA ASP A 73 11.49 10.13 22.44
C ASP A 73 11.03 11.52 22.89
N ASP A 74 9.73 11.80 22.88
CA ASP A 74 9.17 13.11 23.21
C ASP A 74 9.29 13.43 24.72
N PRO A 75 9.97 14.50 25.13
CA PRO A 75 10.05 14.90 26.54
C PRO A 75 8.70 15.33 27.13
N GLU A 76 7.73 15.74 26.30
CA GLU A 76 6.41 16.19 26.73
C GLU A 76 5.38 15.04 26.85
N ALA A 77 5.70 13.85 26.32
CA ALA A 77 4.81 12.69 26.40
C ALA A 77 4.72 12.13 27.83
N SER A 78 3.51 11.75 28.23
CA SER A 78 3.27 11.19 29.56
C SER A 78 3.95 9.82 29.72
N SER A 79 4.14 9.40 30.97
CA SER A 79 4.64 8.05 31.25
C SER A 79 3.76 6.96 30.65
N ASN A 80 2.44 7.17 30.58
CA ASN A 80 1.50 6.21 29.99
C ASN A 80 1.62 6.16 28.47
N ASP A 81 1.78 7.30 27.79
CA ASP A 81 1.97 7.34 26.33
C ASP A 81 3.23 6.56 25.95
N LYS A 82 4.32 6.78 26.68
CA LYS A 82 5.59 6.08 26.47
C LYS A 82 5.46 4.58 26.76
N PHE A 83 4.75 4.21 27.81
CA PHE A 83 4.52 2.80 28.16
C PHE A 83 3.73 2.07 27.07
N VAL A 84 2.61 2.63 26.62
CA VAL A 84 1.75 2.03 25.58
C VAL A 84 2.49 1.97 24.24
N ALA A 85 3.18 3.04 23.83
CA ALA A 85 3.92 3.05 22.58
C ALA A 85 5.05 2.00 22.57
N LEU A 86 5.74 1.80 23.71
CA LEU A 86 6.75 0.75 23.84
C LEU A 86 6.15 -0.65 23.76
N ASP A 87 4.95 -0.86 24.31
CA ASP A 87 4.28 -2.16 24.27
C ASP A 87 3.79 -2.50 22.86
N LEU A 88 3.31 -1.51 22.10
CA LEU A 88 2.92 -1.66 20.70
C LEU A 88 4.11 -1.91 19.73
N LEU A 89 5.34 -1.65 20.17
CA LEU A 89 6.56 -1.88 19.40
C LEU A 89 7.22 -3.24 19.68
N LYS A 90 6.77 -3.98 20.70
CA LYS A 90 7.29 -5.31 21.07
C LYS A 90 6.54 -6.42 20.34
#